data_AF-A0A6P8FBV9-F1
#
_entry.id   AF-A0A6P8FBV9-F1
#
_cell.length_a   1.000
_cell.length_b   1.000
_cell.length_c   1.000
_cell.angle_alpha   90.00
_cell.angle_beta   90.00
_cell.angle_gamma   90.00
#
_symmetry.space_group_name_H-M   'P 1'
#
loop_
_entity.id
_entity.type
_entity.pdbx_description
1 polymer ?
#
loop_
_entity_poly.entity_id
_entity_poly.type
_entity_poly.pdbx_seq_one_letter_code
_entity_poly.pdbx_strand_id
1 'polypeptide(L)'
;MQHRPLCINNPPIIFQGMMLQVAKDLIEAEDVLKVKERDEYMENSCPPLVLPHSKDELQELCQELFDKIDVIDEERYVLEHTANRVVHEVWDLNIKIVDLKGKFKKPPLKKVRMSADAMLQALLGSKHKVNMDLRANLKQVKKEVKEESAEVGDWRKNVEDKAGMGGRKKMFESDA
;
A
#
# COMPACT_ATOMS: atom_id res chain seq x y z
N MET A 1 -13.28 35.61 20.36
CA MET A 1 -13.10 34.81 19.13
C MET A 1 -12.74 33.40 19.56
N GLN A 2 -13.64 32.42 19.36
CA GLN A 2 -13.43 31.05 19.81
C GLN A 2 -12.47 30.34 18.84
N HIS A 3 -11.25 30.06 19.28
CA HIS A 3 -10.35 29.14 18.60
C HIS A 3 -10.90 27.72 18.76
N ARG A 4 -11.64 27.25 17.75
CA ARG A 4 -12.03 25.84 17.67
C ARG A 4 -10.83 25.06 17.11
N PRO A 5 -10.31 24.02 17.79
CA PRO A 5 -9.11 23.32 17.35
C PRO A 5 -9.38 22.48 16.08
N LEU A 6 -8.41 22.46 15.17
CA LEU A 6 -8.42 21.81 13.85
C LEU A 6 -8.76 20.30 13.88
N CYS A 7 -8.72 19.66 15.05
CA CYS A 7 -9.07 18.25 15.23
C CYS A 7 -10.55 17.92 15.02
N ILE A 8 -11.43 18.92 14.90
CA ILE A 8 -12.86 18.70 14.62
C ILE A 8 -13.15 18.66 13.10
N ASN A 9 -12.22 19.09 12.24
CA ASN A 9 -12.46 19.21 10.79
C ASN A 9 -12.07 17.98 9.96
N ASN A 10 -11.59 16.89 10.58
CA ASN A 10 -11.24 15.66 9.86
C ASN A 10 -11.66 14.30 10.48
N PRO A 11 -12.68 14.20 11.36
CA PRO A 11 -13.10 12.91 11.89
C PRO A 11 -13.50 11.86 10.82
N PRO A 12 -14.18 12.19 9.70
CA PRO A 12 -14.54 11.17 8.72
C PRO A 12 -13.34 10.58 7.98
N ILE A 13 -12.28 11.36 7.71
CA ILE A 13 -11.12 10.85 6.96
C ILE A 13 -10.24 9.96 7.86
N ILE A 14 -10.07 10.32 9.14
CA ILE A 14 -9.33 9.48 10.09
C ILE A 14 -10.06 8.14 10.28
N PHE A 15 -11.38 8.18 10.48
CA PHE A 15 -12.19 6.97 10.64
C PHE A 15 -12.20 6.11 9.37
N GLN A 16 -12.36 6.71 8.18
CA GLN A 16 -12.25 6.00 6.90
C GLN A 16 -10.86 5.38 6.70
N GLY A 17 -9.79 6.07 7.07
CA GLY A 17 -8.43 5.54 7.01
C GLY A 17 -8.24 4.32 7.92
N MET A 18 -8.76 4.38 9.14
CA MET A 18 -8.72 3.25 10.08
C MET A 18 -9.56 2.07 9.57
N MET A 19 -10.74 2.32 9.01
CA MET A 19 -11.56 1.26 8.40
C MET A 19 -10.84 0.59 7.22
N LEU A 20 -10.18 1.37 6.36
CA LEU A 20 -9.44 0.82 5.22
C LEU A 20 -8.22 0.01 5.68
N GLN A 21 -7.55 0.43 6.75
CA GLN A 21 -6.45 -0.33 7.34
C GLN A 21 -6.96 -1.68 7.86
N VAL A 22 -8.03 -1.69 8.64
CA VAL A 22 -8.64 -2.93 9.15
C VAL A 22 -9.13 -3.82 7.99
N ALA A 23 -9.78 -3.25 6.98
CA ALA A 23 -10.25 -3.99 5.82
C ALA A 23 -9.09 -4.66 5.06
N LYS A 24 -7.96 -3.96 4.92
CA LYS A 24 -6.75 -4.52 4.32
C LYS A 24 -6.23 -5.70 5.14
N ASP A 25 -6.11 -5.53 6.46
CA ASP A 25 -5.60 -6.58 7.35
C ASP A 25 -6.52 -7.82 7.32
N LEU A 26 -7.84 -7.64 7.19
CA LEU A 26 -8.81 -8.72 7.05
C LEU A 26 -8.67 -9.46 5.70
N ILE A 27 -8.46 -8.74 4.60
CA ILE A 27 -8.23 -9.35 3.29
C ILE A 27 -6.93 -10.18 3.31
N GLU A 28 -5.86 -9.64 3.89
CA GLU A 28 -4.59 -10.37 4.03
C GLU A 28 -4.75 -11.63 4.90
N ALA A 29 -5.52 -11.55 5.98
CA ALA A 29 -5.84 -12.71 6.80
C ALA A 29 -6.69 -13.75 6.05
N GLU A 30 -7.69 -13.31 5.28
CA GLU A 30 -8.53 -14.18 4.45
C GLU A 30 -7.71 -14.91 3.38
N ASP A 31 -6.78 -14.22 2.72
CA ASP A 31 -5.90 -14.82 1.70
C ASP A 31 -5.02 -15.93 2.30
N VAL A 32 -4.50 -15.72 3.52
CA VAL A 32 -3.73 -16.74 4.24
C VAL A 32 -4.60 -17.95 4.59
N LEU A 33 -5.86 -17.73 5.00
CA LEU A 33 -6.80 -18.82 5.30
C LEU A 33 -7.15 -19.61 4.04
N LYS A 34 -7.45 -18.95 2.93
CA LYS A 34 -7.74 -19.61 1.65
C LYS A 34 -6.61 -20.51 1.16
N VAL A 35 -5.36 -20.09 1.34
CA VAL A 35 -4.20 -20.93 0.98
C VAL A 35 -4.15 -22.18 1.87
N LYS A 36 -4.39 -22.04 3.18
CA LYS A 36 -4.43 -23.19 4.10
C LYS A 36 -5.58 -24.14 3.79
N GLU A 37 -6.78 -23.62 3.58
CA GLU A 37 -7.95 -24.42 3.20
C GLU A 37 -7.71 -25.18 1.90
N ARG A 38 -7.05 -24.55 0.92
CA ARG A 38 -6.62 -25.23 -0.31
C ARG A 38 -5.65 -26.36 0.00
N ASP A 39 -4.64 -26.13 0.83
CA ASP A 39 -3.64 -27.15 1.17
C ASP A 39 -4.28 -28.33 1.92
N GLU A 40 -5.16 -28.06 2.88
CA GLU A 40 -5.96 -29.07 3.59
C GLU A 40 -6.88 -29.84 2.64
N TYR A 41 -7.53 -29.17 1.69
CA TYR A 41 -8.34 -29.83 0.66
C TYR A 41 -7.48 -30.74 -0.22
N MET A 42 -6.32 -30.26 -0.69
CA MET A 42 -5.42 -31.04 -1.53
C MET A 42 -4.86 -32.28 -0.81
N GLU A 43 -4.55 -32.17 0.48
CA GLU A 43 -4.08 -33.31 1.29
C GLU A 43 -5.15 -34.40 1.42
N ASN A 44 -6.42 -34.01 1.56
CA ASN A 44 -7.55 -34.94 1.66
C ASN A 44 -7.95 -35.53 0.29
N SER A 45 -7.98 -34.70 -0.75
CA SER A 45 -8.44 -35.10 -2.09
C SER A 45 -7.36 -35.82 -2.91
N CYS A 46 -6.10 -35.51 -2.69
CA CYS A 46 -4.96 -36.08 -3.41
C CYS A 46 -3.79 -36.32 -2.45
N PRO A 47 -3.87 -37.35 -1.59
CA PRO A 47 -2.80 -37.67 -0.67
C PRO A 47 -1.53 -38.10 -1.43
N PRO A 48 -0.33 -37.99 -0.80
CA PRO A 48 0.91 -38.43 -1.41
C PRO A 48 0.82 -39.88 -1.90
N LEU A 49 1.24 -40.11 -3.15
CA LEU A 49 1.16 -41.43 -3.78
C LEU A 49 2.06 -42.43 -3.04
N VAL A 50 1.46 -43.52 -2.58
CA VAL A 50 2.19 -44.67 -2.04
C VAL A 50 2.24 -45.75 -3.11
N LEU A 51 3.44 -46.06 -3.58
CA LEU A 51 3.63 -47.07 -4.62
C LEU A 51 3.53 -48.49 -4.02
N PRO A 52 2.66 -49.35 -4.55
CA PRO A 52 2.62 -50.75 -4.15
C PRO A 52 3.87 -51.49 -4.64
N HIS A 53 4.19 -52.60 -3.95
CA HIS A 53 5.39 -53.40 -4.24
C HIS A 53 5.10 -54.57 -5.20
N SER A 54 3.83 -54.95 -5.35
CA SER A 54 3.39 -56.00 -6.27
C SER A 54 3.05 -55.42 -7.64
N LYS A 55 3.31 -56.19 -8.71
CA LYS A 55 2.96 -55.83 -10.08
C LYS A 55 1.45 -55.70 -10.27
N ASP A 56 0.69 -56.61 -9.68
CA ASP A 56 -0.76 -56.67 -9.88
C ASP A 56 -1.46 -55.48 -9.21
N GLU A 57 -1.07 -55.18 -7.96
CA GLU A 57 -1.53 -53.98 -7.22
C GLU A 57 -1.17 -52.67 -7.95
N LEU A 58 0.00 -52.63 -8.62
CA LEU A 58 0.40 -51.47 -9.41
C LEU A 58 -0.47 -51.29 -10.66
N GLN A 59 -0.87 -52.38 -11.32
CA GLN A 59 -1.75 -52.33 -12.47
C GLN A 59 -3.16 -51.84 -12.08
N GLU A 60 -3.69 -52.33 -10.96
CA GLU A 60 -4.97 -51.88 -10.41
C GLU A 60 -4.94 -50.39 -10.04
N LEU A 61 -3.90 -49.93 -9.33
CA LEU A 61 -3.74 -48.52 -8.98
C LEU A 61 -3.67 -47.61 -10.22
N CYS A 62 -2.94 -48.02 -11.26
CA CYS A 62 -2.88 -47.27 -12.51
C CYS A 62 -4.27 -47.16 -13.16
N GLN A 63 -5.02 -48.27 -13.22
CA GLN A 63 -6.38 -48.30 -13.77
C GLN A 63 -7.30 -47.35 -13.00
N GLU A 64 -7.29 -47.40 -11.67
CA GLU A 64 -8.09 -46.52 -10.82
C GLU A 64 -7.74 -45.04 -10.99
N LEU A 65 -6.46 -44.71 -11.14
CA LEU A 65 -6.02 -43.33 -11.35
C LEU A 65 -6.48 -42.80 -12.72
N PHE A 66 -6.44 -43.63 -13.77
CA PHE A 66 -6.95 -43.24 -15.08
C PHE A 66 -8.46 -42.96 -15.02
N ASP A 67 -9.25 -43.85 -14.42
CA ASP A 67 -10.69 -43.66 -14.29
C ASP A 67 -11.02 -42.39 -13.46
N LYS A 68 -10.25 -42.11 -12.40
CA LYS A 68 -10.40 -40.89 -11.59
C LYS A 68 -10.05 -39.62 -12.37
N ILE A 69 -9.02 -39.65 -13.22
CA ILE A 69 -8.63 -38.48 -14.03
C ILE A 69 -9.78 -38.08 -14.94
N ASP A 70 -10.42 -39.02 -15.62
CA ASP A 70 -11.53 -38.73 -16.54
C ASP A 70 -12.69 -38.04 -15.82
N VAL A 71 -13.06 -38.52 -14.63
CA VAL A 71 -14.13 -37.92 -13.80
C VAL A 71 -13.74 -36.51 -13.34
N ILE A 72 -12.52 -36.35 -12.82
CA ILE A 72 -12.05 -35.05 -12.31
C ILE A 72 -11.94 -34.02 -13.45
N ASP A 73 -11.52 -34.42 -14.64
CA ASP A 73 -11.43 -33.51 -15.78
C ASP A 73 -12.82 -33.07 -16.28
N GLU A 74 -13.82 -33.97 -16.24
CA GLU A 74 -15.21 -33.60 -16.50
C GLU A 74 -15.73 -32.58 -15.47
N GLU A 75 -15.53 -32.85 -14.18
CA GLU A 75 -15.89 -31.92 -13.10
C GLU A 75 -15.20 -30.56 -13.25
N ARG A 76 -13.89 -30.56 -13.55
CA ARG A 76 -13.10 -29.35 -13.81
C ARG A 76 -13.69 -28.56 -14.97
N TYR A 77 -14.04 -29.23 -16.07
CA TYR A 77 -14.64 -28.59 -17.24
C TYR A 77 -15.99 -27.94 -16.91
N VAL A 78 -16.86 -28.63 -16.16
CA VAL A 78 -18.17 -28.10 -15.74
C VAL A 78 -18.02 -26.89 -14.83
N LEU A 79 -17.08 -26.95 -13.87
CA LEU A 79 -16.78 -25.84 -12.96
C LEU A 79 -16.23 -24.63 -13.72
N GLU A 80 -15.27 -24.84 -14.62
CA GLU A 80 -14.68 -23.79 -15.46
C GLU A 80 -15.73 -23.11 -16.34
N HIS A 81 -16.56 -23.91 -17.03
CA HIS A 81 -17.64 -23.38 -17.85
C HIS A 81 -18.64 -22.57 -17.02
N THR A 82 -19.00 -23.04 -15.83
CA THR A 82 -19.91 -22.33 -14.91
C THR A 82 -19.30 -21.02 -14.42
N ALA A 83 -18.02 -21.02 -14.03
CA ALA A 83 -17.30 -19.83 -13.62
C ALA A 83 -17.24 -18.80 -14.74
N ASN A 84 -16.92 -19.23 -15.97
CA ASN A 84 -16.89 -18.37 -17.15
C ASN A 84 -18.26 -17.74 -17.42
N ARG A 85 -19.35 -18.52 -17.32
CA ARG A 85 -20.72 -17.99 -17.47
C ARG A 85 -21.00 -16.88 -16.46
N VAL A 86 -20.63 -17.07 -15.19
CA VAL A 86 -20.81 -16.05 -14.14
C VAL A 86 -19.95 -14.81 -14.43
N VAL A 87 -18.71 -14.98 -14.87
CA VAL A 87 -17.82 -13.87 -15.24
C VAL A 87 -18.42 -13.05 -16.39
N HIS A 88 -18.97 -13.71 -17.42
CA HIS A 88 -19.65 -13.04 -18.52
C HIS A 88 -20.90 -12.29 -18.05
N GLU A 89 -21.71 -12.89 -17.19
CA GLU A 89 -22.89 -12.24 -16.63
C GLU A 89 -22.51 -11.00 -15.81
N VAL A 90 -21.48 -11.09 -14.96
CA VAL A 90 -20.96 -9.94 -14.19
C VAL A 90 -20.45 -8.85 -15.13
N TRP A 91 -19.78 -9.21 -16.23
CA TRP A 91 -19.31 -8.25 -17.23
C TRP A 91 -20.47 -7.52 -17.91
N ASP A 92 -21.51 -8.25 -18.34
CA ASP A 92 -22.72 -7.68 -18.92
C ASP A 92 -23.44 -6.75 -17.94
N LEU A 93 -23.55 -7.16 -16.67
CA LEU A 93 -24.14 -6.34 -15.62
C LEU A 93 -23.32 -5.07 -15.36
N ASN A 94 -21.99 -5.17 -15.39
CA ASN A 94 -21.12 -4.02 -15.22
C ASN A 94 -21.28 -3.00 -16.36
N ILE A 95 -21.46 -3.46 -17.61
CA ILE A 95 -21.80 -2.59 -18.74
C ILE A 95 -23.13 -1.88 -18.50
N LYS A 96 -24.17 -2.63 -18.12
CA LYS A 96 -25.50 -2.06 -17.82
C LYS A 96 -25.42 -1.02 -16.70
N ILE A 97 -24.63 -1.25 -15.65
CA ILE A 97 -24.41 -0.28 -14.57
C ILE A 97 -23.77 1.00 -15.11
N VAL A 98 -22.79 0.89 -16.00
CA VAL A 98 -22.13 2.05 -16.63
C VAL A 98 -23.12 2.84 -17.50
N ASP A 99 -23.93 2.16 -18.30
CA ASP A 99 -24.93 2.79 -19.15
C ASP A 99 -26.01 3.51 -18.32
N LEU A 100 -26.48 2.88 -17.23
CA LEU A 100 -27.45 3.46 -16.29
C LEU A 100 -26.90 4.64 -15.48
N LYS A 101 -25.62 4.60 -15.07
CA LYS A 101 -24.95 5.72 -14.40
C LYS A 101 -24.75 6.94 -15.31
N GLY A 102 -25.01 6.81 -16.61
CA GLY A 102 -24.99 7.87 -17.60
C GLY A 102 -23.65 8.01 -18.33
N LYS A 103 -23.74 8.20 -19.65
CA LYS A 103 -22.68 8.28 -20.67
C LYS A 103 -21.57 9.33 -20.44
N PHE A 104 -21.57 10.09 -19.34
CA PHE A 104 -20.69 11.25 -19.10
C PHE A 104 -19.38 10.94 -18.36
N LYS A 105 -19.20 9.73 -17.83
CA LYS A 105 -17.87 9.23 -17.47
C LYS A 105 -17.60 7.97 -18.24
N LYS A 106 -17.26 8.11 -19.54
CA LYS A 106 -16.58 7.04 -20.29
C LYS A 106 -15.49 6.51 -19.35
N PRO A 107 -15.50 5.22 -18.95
CA PRO A 107 -14.41 4.67 -18.16
C PRO A 107 -13.14 5.03 -18.92
N PRO A 108 -12.26 5.88 -18.36
CA PRO A 108 -11.07 6.25 -19.09
C PRO A 108 -10.34 4.94 -19.35
N LEU A 109 -10.19 4.55 -20.61
CA LEU A 109 -9.35 3.44 -21.01
C LEU A 109 -7.93 3.84 -20.57
N LYS A 110 -7.60 3.54 -19.32
CA LYS A 110 -6.26 3.74 -18.78
C LYS A 110 -5.41 2.75 -19.55
N LYS A 111 -4.67 3.24 -20.55
CA LYS A 111 -3.51 2.51 -21.07
C LYS A 111 -2.53 2.40 -19.91
N VAL A 112 -2.65 1.33 -19.13
CA VAL A 112 -1.69 0.97 -18.10
C VAL A 112 -0.46 0.49 -18.85
N ARG A 113 0.44 1.43 -19.13
CA ARG A 113 1.81 1.11 -19.52
C ARG A 113 2.51 0.58 -18.26
N MET A 114 3.48 -0.32 -18.42
CA MET A 114 4.32 -0.75 -17.30
C MET A 114 4.78 0.47 -16.50
N SER A 115 4.57 0.47 -15.18
CA SER A 115 5.00 1.58 -14.34
C SER A 115 6.52 1.72 -14.44
N ALA A 116 7.03 2.95 -14.31
CA ALA A 116 8.47 3.18 -14.35
C ALA A 116 9.18 2.33 -13.28
N ASP A 117 8.56 2.14 -12.11
CA ASP A 117 9.08 1.30 -11.04
C ASP A 117 9.13 -0.19 -11.42
N ALA A 118 8.08 -0.73 -12.07
CA ALA A 118 8.09 -2.10 -12.56
C ALA A 118 9.12 -2.31 -13.68
N MET A 119 9.28 -1.33 -14.58
CA MET A 119 10.28 -1.38 -15.64
C MET A 119 11.71 -1.27 -15.08
N LEU A 120 11.95 -0.37 -14.12
CA LEU A 120 13.26 -0.18 -13.51
C LEU A 120 13.65 -1.35 -12.60
N GLN A 121 12.71 -1.93 -11.86
CA GLN A 121 12.95 -3.15 -11.08
C GLN A 121 13.29 -4.33 -12.00
N ALA A 122 12.62 -4.46 -13.14
CA ALA A 122 12.90 -5.50 -14.13
C ALA A 122 14.26 -5.31 -14.83
N LEU A 123 14.67 -4.08 -15.13
CA LEU A 123 15.91 -3.78 -15.86
C LEU A 123 17.16 -3.65 -14.96
N LEU A 124 17.00 -3.16 -13.73
CA LEU A 124 18.11 -2.81 -12.84
C LEU A 124 18.14 -3.64 -11.54
N GLY A 125 17.18 -4.55 -11.36
CA GLY A 125 17.07 -5.41 -10.20
C GLY A 125 16.91 -4.63 -8.89
N SER A 126 17.35 -5.22 -7.78
CA SER A 126 17.19 -4.67 -6.43
C SER A 126 18.03 -3.41 -6.13
N LYS A 127 19.00 -3.06 -6.99
CA LYS A 127 19.95 -1.97 -6.73
C LYS A 127 19.34 -0.56 -6.80
N HIS A 128 18.25 -0.37 -7.53
CA HIS A 128 17.62 0.94 -7.73
C HIS A 128 16.13 0.94 -7.36
N LYS A 129 15.79 0.40 -6.18
CA LYS A 129 14.44 0.57 -5.62
C LYS A 129 14.29 2.00 -5.06
N VAL A 130 14.13 2.96 -5.96
CA VAL A 130 13.78 4.34 -5.60
C VAL A 130 12.28 4.38 -5.40
N ASN A 131 11.84 4.32 -4.13
CA ASN A 131 10.44 4.56 -3.81
C ASN A 131 10.09 5.99 -4.28
N MET A 132 9.35 6.10 -5.40
CA MET A 132 8.92 7.37 -5.99
C MET A 132 7.77 8.01 -5.19
N ASP A 133 7.57 7.61 -3.93
CA ASP A 133 6.76 8.35 -2.98
C ASP A 133 7.26 9.80 -2.93
N LEU A 134 6.39 10.73 -3.32
CA LEU A 134 6.65 12.17 -3.29
C LEU A 134 7.16 12.65 -1.92
N ARG A 135 6.82 11.91 -0.87
CA ARG A 135 7.20 12.14 0.52
C ARG A 135 8.66 11.78 0.82
N ALA A 136 9.25 10.80 0.12
CA ALA A 136 10.63 10.37 0.32
C ALA A 136 11.67 11.36 -0.24
N ASN A 137 11.27 12.21 -1.20
CA ASN A 137 12.16 13.21 -1.81
C ASN A 137 12.16 14.56 -1.06
N LEU A 138 11.26 14.76 -0.11
CA LEU A 138 11.25 15.97 0.73
C LEU A 138 12.34 15.85 1.80
N LYS A 139 13.19 16.87 1.93
CA LYS A 139 14.20 16.93 3.00
C LYS A 139 13.52 16.85 4.35
N GLN A 140 13.70 15.74 5.06
CA GLN A 140 13.36 15.66 6.48
C GLN A 140 14.24 16.66 7.21
N VAL A 141 13.66 17.72 7.78
CA VAL A 141 14.37 18.59 8.71
C VAL A 141 14.68 17.71 9.92
N LYS A 142 15.90 17.18 9.95
CA LYS A 142 16.44 16.50 11.11
C LYS A 142 16.34 17.47 12.29
N LYS A 143 15.39 17.23 13.18
CA LYS A 143 15.44 17.75 14.56
C LYS A 143 16.45 16.90 15.33
N GLU A 144 17.66 16.79 14.76
CA GLU A 144 18.83 16.31 15.47
C GLU A 144 19.39 17.56 16.14
N VAL A 145 19.55 17.47 17.45
CA VAL A 145 20.24 18.43 18.30
C VAL A 145 21.53 18.82 17.59
N LYS A 146 21.55 20.02 17.00
CA LYS A 146 22.77 20.63 16.49
C LYS A 146 23.55 21.06 17.72
N GLU A 147 24.29 20.11 18.28
CA GLU A 147 25.47 20.40 19.07
C GLU A 147 26.39 21.21 18.16
N GLU A 148 26.55 22.48 18.55
CA GLU A 148 27.56 23.44 18.11
C GLU A 148 27.58 23.81 16.62
N SER A 149 26.85 24.87 16.30
CA SER A 149 27.49 26.01 15.62
C SER A 149 27.20 27.25 16.45
N ALA A 150 28.26 27.80 17.04
CA ALA A 150 28.27 29.02 17.82
C ALA A 150 27.49 30.18 17.14
N GLU A 151 27.09 31.15 17.96
CA GLU A 151 26.47 32.44 17.60
C GLU A 151 24.94 32.53 17.59
N VAL A 152 24.28 32.16 18.68
CA VAL A 152 23.18 32.98 19.22
C VAL A 152 23.32 33.01 20.75
N GLY A 153 24.37 33.68 21.22
CA GLY A 153 24.59 33.98 22.63
C GLY A 153 23.71 35.14 23.08
N ASP A 154 23.16 35.00 24.28
CA ASP A 154 22.25 35.88 25.03
C ASP A 154 22.25 37.38 24.63
N TRP A 155 21.11 37.84 24.12
CA TRP A 155 20.88 39.23 23.71
C TRP A 155 21.03 40.23 24.87
N ARG A 156 20.94 39.77 26.14
CA ARG A 156 21.13 40.63 27.32
C ARG A 156 22.53 41.23 27.40
N LYS A 157 23.57 40.48 27.05
CA LYS A 157 24.96 40.91 27.22
C LYS A 157 25.35 42.04 26.26
N ASN A 158 24.81 42.02 25.04
CA ASN A 158 25.07 43.02 24.02
C ASN A 158 24.41 44.39 24.30
N VAL A 159 23.39 44.42 25.17
CA VAL A 159 22.71 45.65 25.59
C VAL A 159 23.43 46.32 26.76
N GLU A 160 23.97 45.54 27.70
CA GLU A 160 24.75 46.06 28.84
C GLU A 160 26.07 46.71 28.39
N ASP A 161 26.76 46.14 27.37
CA ASP A 161 28.00 46.72 26.82
C ASP A 161 27.79 48.08 26.13
N LYS A 162 26.54 48.45 25.79
CA LYS A 162 26.21 49.78 25.22
C LYS A 162 25.69 50.79 26.25
N ALA A 163 25.46 50.41 27.50
CA ALA A 163 24.97 51.30 28.55
C ALA A 163 26.10 52.13 29.23
N GLY A 164 27.36 51.91 28.85
CA GLY A 164 28.54 52.47 29.53
C GLY A 164 29.13 53.78 28.99
N MET A 165 28.51 54.49 28.03
CA MET A 165 29.00 55.81 27.60
C MET A 165 28.48 56.95 28.51
N GLY A 166 28.83 56.88 29.80
CA GLY A 166 28.71 57.99 30.74
C GLY A 166 29.93 58.91 30.67
N GLY A 167 29.84 59.99 29.89
CA GLY A 167 30.91 60.98 29.78
C GLY A 167 30.45 62.32 29.20
N ARG A 168 30.01 63.22 30.10
CA ARG A 168 29.80 64.69 29.97
C ARG A 168 29.70 65.26 28.53
N LYS A 169 28.46 65.35 27.99
CA LYS A 169 28.15 66.27 26.89
C LYS A 169 28.17 67.71 27.40
N LYS A 170 29.22 68.45 27.00
CA LYS A 170 29.38 69.89 27.19
C LYS A 170 28.30 70.59 26.35
N MET A 171 27.31 71.23 26.99
CA MET A 171 26.43 72.17 26.29
C MET A 171 27.18 73.49 26.13
N PHE A 172 27.18 74.04 24.92
CA PHE A 172 27.37 75.47 24.68
C PHE A 172 26.06 75.97 24.07
N GLU A 173 25.45 76.94 24.74
CA GLU A 173 24.36 77.76 24.21
C GLU A 173 24.94 78.76 23.22
N SER A 174 24.24 78.99 22.11
CA SER A 174 24.41 80.19 21.29
C SER A 174 23.08 80.50 20.62
N ASP A 175 22.30 81.35 21.30
CA ASP A 175 21.37 82.29 20.66
C ASP A 175 22.08 83.65 20.58
N ALA A 176 22.45 84.05 19.35
CA ALA A 176 22.62 85.41 18.81
C ALA A 176 23.31 85.33 17.44
#